data_AF-A0A023BRR8-F1
#
_entry.id   AF-A0A023BRR8-F1
#
_cell.length_a   1.000
_cell.length_b   1.000
_cell.length_c   1.000
_cell.angle_alpha   90.00
_cell.angle_beta   90.00
_cell.angle_gamma   90.00
#
_symmetry.space_group_name_H-M   'P 1'
#
loop_
_entity.id
_entity.type
_entity.pdbx_description
1 polymer ?
#
loop_
_entity_poly.entity_id
_entity_poly.type
_entity_poly.pdbx_seq_one_letter_code
_entity_poly.pdbx_strand_id
1 'polypeptide(L)'
;MKSIFTFILLLVITFSSAHAQDGQYLMSSGKLEVRSGPGLQFNTIAEVPQGTQVYVMSSNYGEWSAIQFKKMNGFVLSKLLTEDSRIADAERAAQEAAAKREAAKQAAARAIAQAEAAKKAAEEAARKAIADAERLKREAEAAAAKAIADAEAAKRSKDVAAQRALADTEETRKAVEEANRRAARGSNVASNPIESTTPSYGSSSNTSSPKAASIEVSREDKYSSWEKKTYKSGATPKSFNFKGKFDYKLDNYLKIKVGKNTEVVVKMYKMGKTKADDQLVRVTYINSNATQFIRNIPEGEYRLKIAYGRDWRETTKNGKKFGTFTKNALYEEGNQTLDFNTVKTSKGINVPSYNLALDLLPNGSGYGTGSPEENISADEFNKN
;
A
#
# COMPACT_ATOMS: atom_id res chain seq x y z
N MET A 1 21.14 -47.75 -35.41
CA MET A 1 20.83 -47.45 -34.00
C MET A 1 19.47 -46.78 -33.93
N LYS A 2 18.68 -47.15 -32.91
CA LYS A 2 17.23 -46.94 -32.82
C LYS A 2 16.87 -45.46 -32.67
N SER A 3 15.81 -45.09 -33.38
CA SER A 3 15.10 -43.81 -33.33
C SER A 3 14.52 -43.54 -31.94
N ILE A 4 14.60 -42.29 -31.47
CA ILE A 4 13.70 -41.78 -30.43
C ILE A 4 13.21 -40.40 -30.88
N PHE A 5 12.03 -40.45 -31.50
CA PHE A 5 11.06 -39.36 -31.50
C PHE A 5 10.60 -39.12 -30.06
N THR A 6 10.71 -37.89 -29.56
CA THR A 6 9.98 -37.49 -28.34
C THR A 6 9.19 -36.22 -28.59
N PHE A 7 7.93 -36.48 -28.96
CA PHE A 7 6.73 -35.67 -28.78
C PHE A 7 6.88 -34.43 -27.89
N ILE A 8 6.82 -33.25 -28.52
CA ILE A 8 6.37 -32.02 -27.85
C ILE A 8 4.85 -32.11 -27.77
N LEU A 9 4.34 -32.31 -26.56
CA LEU A 9 2.93 -32.27 -26.23
C LEU A 9 2.43 -30.82 -26.35
N LEU A 10 1.99 -30.45 -27.56
CA LEU A 10 1.22 -29.24 -27.82
C LEU A 10 -0.19 -29.47 -27.28
N LEU A 11 -0.50 -28.93 -26.09
CA LEU A 11 -1.85 -28.93 -25.53
C LEU A 11 -2.71 -27.92 -26.31
N VAL A 12 -3.24 -28.34 -27.46
CA VAL A 12 -4.31 -27.61 -28.17
C VAL A 12 -5.59 -27.81 -27.36
N ILE A 13 -5.99 -26.78 -26.62
CA ILE A 13 -7.32 -26.72 -26.01
C ILE A 13 -8.30 -26.40 -27.15
N THR A 14 -8.78 -27.44 -27.84
CA THR A 14 -9.95 -27.32 -28.71
C THR A 14 -11.16 -27.11 -27.81
N PHE A 15 -11.75 -25.91 -27.85
CA PHE A 15 -13.08 -25.70 -27.31
C PHE A 15 -14.08 -26.40 -28.23
N SER A 16 -14.38 -27.66 -27.94
CA SER A 16 -15.60 -28.27 -28.44
C SER A 16 -16.77 -27.54 -27.79
N SER A 17 -17.48 -26.73 -28.57
CA SER A 17 -18.82 -26.28 -28.19
C SER A 17 -19.71 -27.51 -28.14
N ALA A 18 -19.76 -28.17 -26.98
CA ALA A 18 -20.88 -29.05 -26.69
C ALA A 18 -22.12 -28.17 -26.73
N HIS A 19 -22.94 -28.33 -27.77
CA HIS A 19 -24.30 -27.82 -27.79
C HIS A 19 -25.03 -28.50 -26.63
N ALA A 20 -24.99 -27.86 -25.46
CA ALA A 20 -25.86 -28.20 -24.36
C ALA A 20 -27.29 -27.98 -24.86
N GLN A 21 -28.10 -29.02 -24.72
CA GLN A 21 -29.55 -28.98 -24.91
C GLN A 21 -30.12 -27.72 -24.25
N ASP A 22 -31.08 -27.11 -24.96
CA ASP A 22 -31.79 -25.87 -24.64
C ASP A 22 -32.65 -26.01 -23.37
N GLY A 23 -31.98 -26.25 -22.24
CA GLY A 23 -32.60 -26.41 -20.94
C GLY A 23 -32.68 -25.05 -20.25
N GLN A 24 -33.89 -24.51 -20.13
CA GLN A 24 -34.14 -23.20 -19.53
C GLN A 24 -34.94 -23.37 -18.23
N TYR A 25 -34.57 -22.63 -17.18
CA TYR A 25 -35.40 -22.54 -15.99
C TYR A 25 -36.52 -21.54 -16.21
N LEU A 26 -37.76 -22.01 -16.22
CA LEU A 26 -38.95 -21.18 -16.39
C LEU A 26 -39.75 -21.08 -15.10
N MET A 27 -40.47 -19.96 -14.97
CA MET A 27 -41.41 -19.71 -13.90
C MET A 27 -42.78 -20.26 -14.22
N SER A 28 -43.43 -20.85 -13.23
CA SER A 28 -44.85 -21.16 -13.36
C SER A 28 -45.70 -19.90 -13.31
N SER A 29 -46.41 -19.58 -14.39
CA SER A 29 -47.37 -18.48 -14.46
C SER A 29 -48.71 -18.79 -13.75
N GLY A 30 -48.99 -20.07 -13.49
CA GLY A 30 -50.18 -20.55 -12.76
C GLY A 30 -49.88 -21.77 -11.88
N LYS A 31 -50.89 -22.50 -11.40
CA LYS A 31 -50.66 -23.81 -10.76
C LYS A 31 -50.30 -24.83 -11.85
N LEU A 32 -49.18 -25.56 -11.72
CA LEU A 32 -48.86 -26.65 -12.65
C LEU A 32 -49.33 -27.98 -12.09
N GLU A 33 -50.04 -28.72 -12.92
CA GLU A 33 -50.27 -30.15 -12.72
C GLU A 33 -49.17 -30.92 -13.47
N VAL A 34 -48.27 -31.55 -12.72
CA VAL A 34 -47.18 -32.35 -13.29
C VAL A 34 -47.73 -33.73 -13.59
N ARG A 35 -47.66 -34.15 -14.86
CA ARG A 35 -48.19 -35.43 -15.34
C ARG A 35 -47.10 -36.42 -15.68
N SER A 36 -47.44 -37.71 -15.66
CA SER A 36 -46.51 -38.79 -16.00
C SER A 36 -46.16 -38.89 -17.49
N GLY A 37 -46.92 -38.22 -18.36
CA GLY A 37 -46.68 -38.16 -19.81
C GLY A 37 -47.27 -36.91 -20.45
N PRO A 38 -46.92 -36.61 -21.71
CA PRO A 38 -47.39 -35.42 -22.42
C PRO A 38 -48.84 -35.61 -22.90
N GLY A 39 -49.80 -35.14 -22.10
CA GLY A 39 -51.22 -35.20 -22.44
C GLY A 39 -52.14 -35.26 -21.22
N LEU A 40 -53.40 -34.87 -21.42
CA LEU A 40 -54.41 -34.88 -20.36
C LEU A 40 -54.85 -36.30 -19.95
N GLN A 41 -54.63 -37.30 -20.81
CA GLN A 41 -54.89 -38.71 -20.54
C GLN A 41 -53.90 -39.33 -19.53
N PHE A 42 -52.77 -38.66 -19.25
CA PHE A 42 -51.79 -39.15 -18.29
C PHE A 42 -52.11 -38.67 -16.88
N ASN A 43 -51.80 -39.51 -15.89
CA ASN A 43 -52.05 -39.24 -14.49
C ASN A 43 -51.24 -38.05 -13.98
N THR A 44 -51.86 -37.20 -13.16
CA THR A 44 -51.16 -36.18 -12.38
C THR A 44 -50.37 -36.86 -11.26
N ILE A 45 -49.06 -36.60 -11.23
CA ILE A 45 -48.11 -37.19 -10.28
C ILE A 45 -47.61 -36.20 -9.23
N ALA A 46 -47.72 -34.89 -9.50
CA ALA A 46 -47.42 -33.84 -8.54
C ALA A 46 -48.14 -32.53 -8.91
N GLU A 47 -48.22 -31.61 -7.95
CA GLU A 47 -48.60 -30.23 -8.20
C GLU A 47 -47.45 -29.28 -7.85
N VAL A 48 -47.26 -28.26 -8.68
CA VAL A 48 -46.25 -27.21 -8.48
C VAL A 48 -46.98 -25.86 -8.33
N PRO A 49 -46.81 -25.14 -7.21
CA PRO A 49 -47.47 -23.87 -7.00
C PRO A 49 -47.06 -22.80 -8.03
N GLN A 50 -47.96 -21.84 -8.28
CA GLN A 50 -47.65 -20.65 -9.07
C GLN A 50 -46.43 -19.92 -8.51
N GLY A 51 -45.60 -19.36 -9.41
CA GLY A 51 -44.36 -18.68 -9.05
C GLY A 51 -43.24 -19.61 -8.61
N THR A 52 -43.36 -20.93 -8.85
CA THR A 52 -42.31 -21.92 -8.54
C THR A 52 -41.48 -22.24 -9.78
N GLN A 53 -40.15 -22.25 -9.61
CA GLN A 53 -39.21 -22.38 -10.72
C GLN A 53 -39.02 -23.85 -11.05
N VAL A 54 -39.11 -24.17 -12.34
CA VAL A 54 -38.94 -25.53 -12.86
C VAL A 54 -37.86 -25.53 -13.93
N TYR A 55 -37.10 -26.61 -13.99
CA TYR A 55 -36.13 -26.80 -15.06
C TYR A 55 -36.83 -27.43 -16.26
N VAL A 56 -36.91 -26.73 -17.38
CA VAL A 56 -37.43 -27.31 -18.62
C VAL A 56 -36.31 -28.08 -19.29
N MET A 57 -36.50 -29.39 -19.42
CA MET A 57 -35.52 -30.26 -20.08
C MET A 57 -35.74 -30.29 -21.60
N SER A 58 -36.99 -30.19 -22.04
CA SER A 58 -37.37 -30.12 -23.45
C SER A 58 -38.82 -29.65 -23.60
N SER A 59 -39.10 -28.90 -24.68
CA SER A 59 -40.45 -28.45 -25.06
C SER A 59 -40.93 -29.04 -26.38
N ASN A 60 -40.31 -30.12 -26.85
CA ASN A 60 -40.65 -30.75 -28.13
C ASN A 60 -41.85 -31.72 -28.08
N TYR A 61 -42.72 -31.62 -27.07
CA TYR A 61 -43.87 -32.51 -26.87
C TYR A 61 -45.21 -31.81 -27.16
N GLY A 62 -45.25 -30.97 -28.20
CA GLY A 62 -46.44 -30.21 -28.59
C GLY A 62 -46.75 -29.09 -27.59
N GLU A 63 -47.92 -29.14 -26.96
CA GLU A 63 -48.30 -28.18 -25.90
C GLU A 63 -47.67 -28.47 -24.53
N TRP A 64 -46.81 -29.50 -24.46
CA TRP A 64 -46.22 -29.98 -23.21
C TRP A 64 -44.71 -29.77 -23.18
N SER A 65 -44.23 -29.38 -22.01
CA SER A 65 -42.82 -29.32 -21.68
C SER A 65 -42.48 -30.41 -20.67
N ALA A 66 -41.42 -31.18 -20.95
CA ALA A 66 -40.80 -32.05 -19.96
C ALA A 66 -40.00 -31.19 -18.98
N ILE A 67 -40.33 -31.33 -17.70
CA ILE A 67 -39.69 -30.58 -16.63
C ILE A 67 -39.05 -31.51 -15.60
N GLN A 68 -38.04 -30.98 -14.93
CA GLN A 68 -37.52 -31.52 -13.69
C GLN A 68 -37.86 -30.56 -12.55
N PHE A 69 -38.47 -31.11 -11.51
CA PHE A 69 -38.77 -30.39 -10.28
C PHE A 69 -38.31 -31.21 -9.08
N LYS A 70 -37.33 -30.66 -8.34
CA LYS A 70 -36.63 -31.36 -7.24
C LYS A 70 -35.98 -32.66 -7.73
N LYS A 71 -36.48 -33.82 -7.31
CA LYS A 71 -36.01 -35.16 -7.72
C LYS A 71 -37.00 -35.87 -8.64
N MET A 72 -38.02 -35.18 -9.14
CA MET A 72 -39.07 -35.74 -9.98
C MET A 72 -39.02 -35.13 -11.38
N ASN A 73 -39.28 -35.98 -12.38
CA ASN A 73 -39.45 -35.58 -13.77
C ASN A 73 -40.91 -35.77 -14.15
N GLY A 74 -41.45 -34.90 -15.00
CA GLY A 74 -42.80 -35.02 -15.51
C GLY A 74 -43.10 -33.99 -16.58
N PHE A 75 -44.35 -33.92 -17.01
CA PHE A 75 -44.79 -33.08 -18.11
C PHE A 75 -45.79 -32.04 -17.62
N VAL A 76 -45.65 -30.80 -18.07
CA VAL A 76 -46.56 -29.68 -17.77
C VAL A 76 -46.93 -28.93 -19.04
N LEU A 77 -48.04 -28.21 -19.04
CA LEU A 77 -48.43 -27.38 -20.17
C LEU A 77 -47.46 -26.21 -20.36
N SER A 78 -46.87 -26.10 -21.55
CA SER A 78 -45.85 -25.09 -21.88
C SER A 78 -46.39 -23.66 -21.72
N LYS A 79 -47.68 -23.43 -21.99
CA LYS A 79 -48.34 -22.11 -21.83
C LYS A 79 -48.38 -21.61 -20.38
N LEU A 80 -48.20 -22.50 -19.40
CA LEU A 80 -48.14 -22.15 -17.99
C LEU A 80 -46.71 -21.86 -17.51
N LEU A 81 -45.75 -21.86 -18.43
CA LEU A 81 -44.36 -21.51 -18.19
C LEU A 81 -44.10 -20.13 -18.79
N THR A 82 -43.46 -19.26 -18.02
CA THR A 82 -43.06 -17.92 -18.45
C THR A 82 -41.59 -17.70 -18.09
N GLU A 83 -40.91 -16.87 -18.86
CA GLU A 83 -39.61 -16.35 -18.45
C GLU A 83 -39.79 -15.43 -17.23
N ASP A 84 -38.87 -15.52 -16.28
CA ASP A 84 -38.81 -14.54 -15.20
C ASP A 84 -37.99 -13.35 -15.69
N SER A 85 -38.67 -12.30 -16.18
CA SER A 85 -38.01 -11.09 -16.68
C SER A 85 -37.08 -10.45 -15.64
N ARG A 86 -37.34 -10.67 -14.34
CA ARG A 86 -36.48 -10.18 -13.25
C ARG A 86 -35.11 -10.87 -13.25
N ILE A 87 -34.99 -12.10 -13.74
CA ILE A 87 -33.70 -12.80 -13.85
C ILE A 87 -32.91 -12.24 -15.03
N ALA A 88 -33.55 -12.01 -16.19
CA ALA A 88 -32.89 -11.37 -17.32
C ALA A 88 -32.42 -9.94 -16.99
N ASP A 89 -33.24 -9.19 -16.25
CA ASP A 89 -32.88 -7.86 -15.76
C ASP A 89 -31.75 -7.91 -14.73
N ALA A 90 -31.75 -8.89 -13.83
CA ALA A 90 -30.68 -9.10 -12.86
C ALA A 90 -29.36 -9.52 -13.53
N GLU A 91 -29.40 -10.37 -14.55
CA GLU A 91 -28.21 -10.80 -15.31
C GLU A 91 -27.61 -9.64 -16.10
N ARG A 92 -28.44 -8.80 -16.74
CA ARG A 92 -28.01 -7.58 -17.41
C ARG A 92 -27.42 -6.57 -16.41
N ALA A 93 -28.07 -6.36 -15.27
CA ALA A 93 -27.54 -5.50 -14.21
C ALA A 93 -26.20 -6.03 -13.66
N ALA A 94 -26.05 -7.35 -13.50
CA ALA A 94 -24.80 -7.97 -13.07
C ALA A 94 -23.68 -7.81 -14.11
N GLN A 95 -23.98 -7.95 -15.40
CA GLN A 95 -23.03 -7.72 -16.49
C GLN A 95 -22.59 -6.25 -16.56
N GLU A 96 -23.53 -5.31 -16.43
CA GLU A 96 -23.22 -3.88 -16.36
C GLU A 96 -22.37 -3.51 -15.14
N ALA A 97 -22.68 -4.10 -13.97
CA ALA A 97 -21.88 -3.91 -12.76
C ALA A 97 -20.46 -4.48 -12.92
N ALA A 98 -20.32 -5.66 -13.52
CA ALA A 98 -19.02 -6.25 -13.81
C ALA A 98 -18.20 -5.39 -14.79
N ALA A 99 -18.83 -4.86 -15.85
CA ALA A 99 -18.19 -3.97 -16.81
C ALA A 99 -17.73 -2.66 -16.14
N LYS A 100 -18.57 -2.05 -15.29
CA LYS A 100 -18.20 -0.86 -14.51
C LYS A 100 -17.04 -1.13 -13.56
N ARG A 101 -17.03 -2.29 -12.89
CA ARG A 101 -15.95 -2.69 -11.99
C ARG A 101 -14.63 -2.87 -12.73
N GLU A 102 -14.64 -3.50 -13.91
CA GLU A 102 -13.44 -3.67 -14.72
C GLU A 102 -12.94 -2.32 -15.25
N ALA A 103 -13.83 -1.44 -15.70
CA ALA A 103 -13.47 -0.08 -16.10
C ALA A 103 -12.84 0.71 -14.93
N ALA A 104 -13.42 0.61 -13.73
CA ALA A 104 -12.88 1.24 -12.53
C ALA A 104 -11.49 0.70 -12.16
N LYS A 105 -11.28 -0.63 -12.26
CA LYS A 105 -9.98 -1.26 -12.02
C LYS A 105 -8.92 -0.78 -13.00
N GLN A 106 -9.27 -0.67 -14.29
CA GLN A 106 -8.36 -0.15 -15.31
C GLN A 106 -8.05 1.34 -15.10
N ALA A 107 -9.05 2.15 -14.71
CA ALA A 107 -8.84 3.56 -14.37
C ALA A 107 -7.90 3.71 -13.16
N ALA A 108 -8.10 2.91 -12.10
CA ALA A 108 -7.22 2.89 -10.94
C ALA A 108 -5.78 2.49 -11.31
N ALA A 109 -5.60 1.45 -12.14
CA ALA A 109 -4.29 1.03 -12.61
C ALA A 109 -3.57 2.13 -13.40
N ARG A 110 -4.30 2.87 -14.26
CA ARG A 110 -3.74 4.02 -14.99
C ARG A 110 -3.35 5.17 -14.06
N ALA A 111 -4.17 5.46 -13.05
CA ALA A 111 -3.86 6.50 -12.06
C ALA A 111 -2.61 6.15 -11.25
N ILE A 112 -2.47 4.90 -10.81
CA ILE A 112 -1.27 4.40 -10.12
C ILE A 112 -0.03 4.55 -11.01
N ALA A 113 -0.10 4.09 -12.26
CA ALA A 113 1.00 4.22 -13.21
C ALA A 113 1.41 5.68 -13.47
N GLN A 114 0.44 6.60 -13.54
CA GLN A 114 0.70 8.04 -13.67
C GLN A 114 1.36 8.62 -12.41
N ALA A 115 0.90 8.22 -11.23
CA ALA A 115 1.49 8.66 -9.97
C ALA A 115 2.94 8.16 -9.80
N GLU A 116 3.22 6.91 -10.16
CA GLU A 116 4.58 6.36 -10.16
C GLU A 116 5.50 7.08 -11.15
N ALA A 117 5.01 7.35 -12.37
CA ALA A 117 5.75 8.12 -13.37
C ALA A 117 6.04 9.56 -12.89
N ALA A 118 5.06 10.22 -12.29
CA ALA A 118 5.21 11.56 -11.74
C ALA A 118 6.22 11.59 -10.57
N LYS A 119 6.18 10.59 -9.69
CA LYS A 119 7.15 10.44 -8.60
C LYS A 119 8.58 10.28 -9.14
N LYS A 120 8.77 9.41 -10.14
CA LYS A 120 10.08 9.19 -10.77
C LYS A 120 10.62 10.47 -11.42
N ALA A 121 9.75 11.21 -12.13
CA ALA A 121 10.11 12.49 -12.73
C ALA A 121 10.48 13.54 -11.67
N ALA A 122 9.76 13.59 -10.55
CA ALA A 122 10.06 14.49 -9.45
C ALA A 122 11.40 14.17 -8.77
N GLU A 123 11.70 12.88 -8.58
CA GLU A 123 12.98 12.43 -8.02
C GLU A 123 14.16 12.78 -8.94
N GLU A 124 14.00 12.60 -10.25
CA GLU A 124 15.01 13.00 -11.24
C GLU A 124 15.22 14.53 -11.27
N ALA A 125 14.13 15.30 -11.22
CA ALA A 125 14.21 16.76 -11.13
C ALA A 125 14.90 17.23 -9.85
N ALA A 126 14.60 16.61 -8.70
CA ALA A 126 15.27 16.90 -7.43
C ALA A 126 16.77 16.58 -7.49
N ARG A 127 17.15 15.44 -8.07
CA ARG A 127 18.56 15.07 -8.28
C ARG A 127 19.29 16.09 -9.14
N LYS A 128 18.66 16.56 -10.22
CA LYS A 128 19.25 17.60 -11.10
C LYS A 128 19.42 18.92 -10.36
N ALA A 129 18.41 19.35 -9.60
CA ALA A 129 18.47 20.59 -8.82
C ALA A 129 19.58 20.54 -7.75
N ILE A 130 19.77 19.40 -7.09
CA ILE A 130 20.88 19.20 -6.13
C ILE A 130 22.24 19.31 -6.84
N ALA A 131 22.40 18.65 -7.98
CA ALA A 131 23.65 18.71 -8.74
C ALA A 131 23.96 20.14 -9.24
N ASP A 132 22.96 20.87 -9.70
CA ASP A 132 23.09 22.26 -10.13
C ASP A 132 23.47 23.18 -8.94
N ALA A 133 22.84 22.98 -7.77
CA ALA A 133 23.18 23.72 -6.56
C ALA A 133 24.60 23.43 -6.07
N GLU A 134 25.07 22.17 -6.12
CA GLU A 134 26.44 21.82 -5.79
C GLU A 134 27.46 22.46 -6.74
N ARG A 135 27.15 22.51 -8.04
CA ARG A 135 28.01 23.17 -9.03
C ARG A 135 28.12 24.66 -8.74
N LEU A 136 26.99 25.35 -8.53
CA LEU A 136 26.97 26.77 -8.18
C LEU A 136 27.74 27.06 -6.89
N LYS A 137 27.63 26.18 -5.89
CA LYS A 137 28.40 26.28 -4.65
C LYS A 137 29.91 26.19 -4.92
N ARG A 138 30.35 25.20 -5.72
CA ARG A 138 31.78 25.06 -6.08
C ARG A 138 32.30 26.25 -6.88
N GLU A 139 31.51 26.77 -7.81
CA GLU A 139 31.85 27.97 -8.57
C GLU A 139 31.99 29.20 -7.65
N ALA A 140 31.07 29.37 -6.68
CA ALA A 140 31.14 30.43 -5.69
C ALA A 140 32.37 30.29 -4.77
N GLU A 141 32.67 29.08 -4.30
CA GLU A 141 33.87 28.79 -3.49
C GLU A 141 35.16 29.08 -4.27
N ALA A 142 35.24 28.68 -5.55
CA ALA A 142 36.38 28.96 -6.42
C ALA A 142 36.55 30.47 -6.67
N ALA A 143 35.45 31.19 -6.91
CA ALA A 143 35.47 32.64 -7.08
C ALA A 143 35.93 33.35 -5.80
N ALA A 144 35.46 32.92 -4.63
CA ALA A 144 35.90 33.45 -3.34
C ALA A 144 37.39 33.18 -3.08
N ALA A 145 37.87 31.96 -3.36
CA ALA A 145 39.28 31.62 -3.22
C ALA A 145 40.18 32.46 -4.13
N LYS A 146 39.75 32.69 -5.38
CA LYS A 146 40.46 33.58 -6.31
C LYS A 146 40.50 35.02 -5.78
N ALA A 147 39.39 35.54 -5.27
CA ALA A 147 39.34 36.90 -4.72
C ALA A 147 40.28 37.07 -3.51
N ILE A 148 40.36 36.07 -2.64
CA ILE A 148 41.31 36.05 -1.51
C ILE A 148 42.75 36.06 -2.02
N ALA A 149 43.08 35.20 -2.99
CA ALA A 149 44.42 35.14 -3.58
C ALA A 149 44.82 36.46 -4.25
N ASP A 150 43.91 37.08 -5.00
CA ASP A 150 44.13 38.38 -5.65
C ASP A 150 44.35 39.49 -4.60
N ALA A 151 43.60 39.48 -3.49
CA ALA A 151 43.77 40.43 -2.39
C ALA A 151 45.10 40.24 -1.65
N GLU A 152 45.53 39.00 -1.41
CA GLU A 152 46.84 38.69 -0.82
C GLU A 152 47.98 39.14 -1.74
N ALA A 153 47.88 38.88 -3.05
CA ALA A 153 48.86 39.33 -4.04
C ALA A 153 48.97 40.86 -4.06
N ALA A 154 47.82 41.56 -4.03
CA ALA A 154 47.79 43.01 -3.93
C ALA A 154 48.46 43.51 -2.64
N LYS A 155 48.19 42.87 -1.49
CA LYS A 155 48.85 43.23 -0.22
C LYS A 155 50.37 43.04 -0.30
N ARG A 156 50.85 41.89 -0.78
CA ARG A 156 52.29 41.62 -0.96
C ARG A 156 52.94 42.64 -1.88
N SER A 157 52.27 43.04 -2.96
CA SER A 157 52.80 44.05 -3.88
C SER A 157 52.96 45.42 -3.21
N LYS A 158 52.01 45.81 -2.35
CA LYS A 158 52.10 47.05 -1.56
C LYS A 158 53.22 46.98 -0.53
N ASP A 159 53.39 45.85 0.15
CA ASP A 159 54.46 45.66 1.13
C ASP A 159 55.84 45.75 0.47
N VAL A 160 56.02 45.13 -0.71
CA VAL A 160 57.26 45.23 -1.51
C VAL A 160 57.51 46.67 -1.97
N ALA A 161 56.47 47.38 -2.41
CA ALA A 161 56.59 48.79 -2.81
C ALA A 161 56.99 49.68 -1.63
N ALA A 162 56.41 49.46 -0.45
CA ALA A 162 56.76 50.18 0.78
C ALA A 162 58.21 49.90 1.21
N GLN A 163 58.67 48.65 1.11
CA GLN A 163 60.07 48.30 1.40
C GLN A 163 61.05 48.98 0.44
N ARG A 164 60.73 49.03 -0.86
CA ARG A 164 61.56 49.75 -1.85
C ARG A 164 61.62 51.23 -1.55
N ALA A 165 60.48 51.87 -1.28
CA ALA A 165 60.44 53.28 -0.90
C ALA A 165 61.27 53.57 0.36
N LEU A 166 61.21 52.69 1.37
CA LEU A 166 62.06 52.81 2.56
C LEU A 166 63.55 52.69 2.23
N ALA A 167 63.93 51.71 1.40
CA ALA A 167 65.32 51.55 0.95
C ALA A 167 65.82 52.79 0.19
N ASP A 168 65.01 53.34 -0.71
CA ASP A 168 65.32 54.55 -1.46
C ASP A 168 65.47 55.76 -0.52
N THR A 169 64.62 55.88 0.51
CA THR A 169 64.76 56.94 1.53
C THR A 169 66.01 56.77 2.39
N GLU A 170 66.39 55.55 2.75
CA GLU A 170 67.63 55.29 3.47
C GLU A 170 68.87 55.57 2.63
N GLU A 171 68.84 55.22 1.35
CA GLU A 171 69.89 55.54 0.39
C GLU A 171 70.03 57.07 0.23
N THR A 172 68.90 57.76 0.07
CA THR A 172 68.86 59.23 0.04
C THR A 172 69.42 59.83 1.33
N ARG A 173 69.05 59.29 2.50
CA ARG A 173 69.58 59.71 3.80
C ARG A 173 71.09 59.51 3.89
N LYS A 174 71.61 58.35 3.47
CA LYS A 174 73.06 58.09 3.44
C LYS A 174 73.78 59.05 2.49
N ALA A 175 73.21 59.34 1.32
CA ALA A 175 73.75 60.30 0.36
C ALA A 175 73.77 61.73 0.92
N VAL A 176 72.71 62.15 1.62
CA VAL A 176 72.64 63.44 2.33
C VAL A 176 73.64 63.49 3.48
N GLU A 177 73.79 62.42 4.27
CA GLU A 177 74.77 62.33 5.35
C GLU A 177 76.21 62.37 4.82
N GLU A 178 76.49 61.74 3.68
CA GLU A 178 77.76 61.84 2.99
C GLU A 178 77.99 63.24 2.40
N ALA A 179 76.97 63.87 1.81
CA ALA A 179 77.03 65.26 1.35
C ALA A 179 77.29 66.22 2.51
N ASN A 180 76.65 66.02 3.65
CA ASN A 180 76.90 66.78 4.89
C ASN A 180 78.30 66.50 5.44
N ARG A 181 78.84 65.28 5.33
CA ARG A 181 80.23 64.96 5.68
C ARG A 181 81.23 65.66 4.75
N ARG A 182 80.91 65.80 3.46
CA ARG A 182 81.68 66.62 2.51
C ARG A 182 81.59 68.11 2.84
N ALA A 183 80.41 68.60 3.22
CA ALA A 183 80.21 69.96 3.72
C ALA A 183 80.98 70.21 5.03
N ALA A 184 81.07 69.23 5.94
CA ALA A 184 81.87 69.33 7.17
C ALA A 184 83.39 69.37 6.94
N ARG A 185 83.88 68.96 5.76
CA ARG A 185 85.27 69.17 5.31
C ARG A 185 85.51 70.58 4.76
N GLY A 186 84.47 71.41 4.71
CA GLY A 186 84.54 72.85 4.48
C GLY A 186 83.72 73.61 5.53
N SER A 187 84.34 73.89 6.68
CA SER A 187 84.00 74.99 7.62
C SER A 187 82.51 75.26 7.96
N ASN A 188 82.13 74.92 9.22
CA ASN A 188 81.16 75.61 10.13
C ASN A 188 79.69 75.71 9.64
N VAL A 189 78.61 75.20 10.29
CA VAL A 189 78.11 75.39 11.69
C VAL A 189 76.84 74.52 11.94
N ALA A 190 76.69 74.03 13.19
CA ALA A 190 75.48 73.67 13.98
C ALA A 190 74.60 72.42 13.70
N SER A 191 74.32 71.74 14.82
CA SER A 191 73.57 70.49 15.06
C SER A 191 72.19 70.74 15.69
N ASN A 192 71.30 69.72 15.66
CA ASN A 192 70.58 69.16 16.84
C ASN A 192 69.71 67.91 16.45
N PRO A 193 69.68 66.81 17.25
CA PRO A 193 68.89 65.59 16.96
C PRO A 193 67.80 65.26 18.01
N ILE A 194 66.77 64.45 17.66
CA ILE A 194 65.93 63.68 18.61
C ILE A 194 65.55 62.30 18.03
N GLU A 195 65.59 61.29 18.92
CA GLU A 195 65.55 59.82 18.81
C GLU A 195 64.15 59.15 18.67
N SER A 196 64.18 57.79 18.57
CA SER A 196 63.33 56.81 19.34
C SER A 196 62.09 56.22 18.65
N THR A 197 61.65 54.95 18.80
CA THR A 197 62.17 53.59 19.11
C THR A 197 61.05 52.56 18.76
N THR A 198 61.48 51.35 18.40
CA THR A 198 60.86 49.99 18.20
C THR A 198 59.91 49.48 19.35
N PRO A 199 59.44 48.20 19.43
CA PRO A 199 58.65 47.26 18.57
C PRO A 199 57.53 46.45 19.34
N SER A 200 56.91 45.44 18.69
CA SER A 200 56.87 44.01 19.13
C SER A 200 55.50 43.27 19.23
N TYR A 201 55.60 41.99 18.85
CA TYR A 201 54.62 40.89 18.64
C TYR A 201 54.18 40.13 19.91
N GLY A 202 53.10 39.33 19.80
CA GLY A 202 52.91 38.12 20.63
C GLY A 202 51.53 37.44 20.60
N SER A 203 51.45 36.25 20.00
CA SER A 203 50.33 35.27 20.05
C SER A 203 50.72 34.05 20.89
N SER A 204 49.75 33.39 21.56
CA SER A 204 49.64 31.90 21.54
C SER A 204 48.31 31.39 22.12
N SER A 205 47.84 30.30 21.52
CA SER A 205 46.64 29.49 21.79
C SER A 205 46.96 28.21 22.57
N ASN A 206 45.96 27.60 23.22
CA ASN A 206 45.90 26.14 23.41
C ASN A 206 44.46 25.64 23.61
N THR A 207 44.13 24.50 22.99
CA THR A 207 42.82 23.85 22.99
C THR A 207 43.01 22.38 23.34
N SER A 208 42.17 21.82 24.22
CA SER A 208 42.05 20.37 24.39
C SER A 208 40.66 19.94 24.88
N SER A 209 40.19 18.85 24.29
CA SER A 209 39.03 18.00 24.62
C SER A 209 39.27 16.66 23.90
N PRO A 210 38.54 15.54 24.16
CA PRO A 210 37.44 15.32 25.11
C PRO A 210 37.48 13.95 25.85
N LYS A 211 36.49 13.66 26.71
CA LYS A 211 35.90 12.31 26.87
C LYS A 211 34.51 12.38 27.50
N ALA A 212 33.48 11.92 26.79
CA ALA A 212 32.10 11.84 27.27
C ALA A 212 31.79 10.44 27.82
N ALA A 213 31.08 10.41 28.96
CA ALA A 213 30.57 9.22 29.60
C ALA A 213 29.26 8.73 28.94
N SER A 214 29.07 7.42 28.91
CA SER A 214 27.87 6.77 28.37
C SER A 214 26.70 6.87 29.34
N ILE A 215 25.60 7.47 28.89
CA ILE A 215 24.30 7.45 29.57
C ILE A 215 23.56 6.18 29.10
N GLU A 216 23.34 5.23 30.00
CA GLU A 216 22.37 4.16 29.76
C GLU A 216 20.95 4.74 29.81
N VAL A 217 20.34 4.90 28.63
CA VAL A 217 18.92 5.19 28.52
C VAL A 217 18.16 3.88 28.74
N SER A 218 17.64 3.66 29.95
CA SER A 218 16.51 2.76 30.17
C SER A 218 15.37 3.22 29.26
N ARG A 219 15.17 2.54 28.13
CA ARG A 219 13.96 2.73 27.33
C ARG A 219 12.87 1.95 28.02
N GLU A 220 12.08 2.60 28.86
CA GLU A 220 10.81 2.07 29.34
C GLU A 220 10.05 1.45 28.15
N ASP A 221 9.82 0.14 28.18
CA ASP A 221 9.02 -0.54 27.15
C ASP A 221 7.62 0.08 27.20
N LYS A 222 7.25 0.85 26.18
CA LYS A 222 5.94 1.53 26.06
C LYS A 222 4.74 0.59 26.20
N TYR A 223 4.95 -0.73 26.07
CA TYR A 223 3.93 -1.76 26.22
C TYR A 223 4.11 -2.64 27.46
N SER A 224 4.95 -2.22 28.42
CA SER A 224 5.22 -2.96 29.66
C SER A 224 3.95 -3.27 30.45
N SER A 225 2.96 -2.36 30.44
CA SER A 225 1.65 -2.53 31.10
C SER A 225 0.59 -3.25 30.25
N TRP A 226 0.92 -3.63 29.01
CA TRP A 226 -0.02 -4.31 28.11
C TRP A 226 0.11 -5.83 28.25
N GLU A 227 -1.04 -6.51 28.31
CA GLU A 227 -1.10 -7.95 28.46
C GLU A 227 -0.81 -8.65 27.13
N LYS A 228 0.18 -9.54 27.10
CA LYS A 228 0.44 -10.38 25.93
C LYS A 228 -0.64 -11.45 25.80
N LYS A 229 -1.20 -11.59 24.60
CA LYS A 229 -2.21 -12.62 24.28
C LYS A 229 -1.75 -13.48 23.13
N THR A 230 -2.05 -14.77 23.22
CA THR A 230 -1.82 -15.74 22.15
C THR A 230 -3.15 -16.33 21.72
N TYR A 231 -3.39 -16.36 20.42
CA TYR A 231 -4.60 -16.91 19.83
C TYR A 231 -4.24 -18.00 18.81
N LYS A 232 -5.14 -18.99 18.68
CA LYS A 232 -5.12 -19.92 17.56
C LYS A 232 -5.70 -19.24 16.32
N SER A 233 -5.24 -19.65 15.15
CA SER A 233 -5.81 -19.18 13.87
C SER A 233 -7.31 -19.44 13.82
N GLY A 234 -8.06 -18.45 13.36
CA GLY A 234 -9.53 -18.49 13.32
C GLY A 234 -10.20 -17.94 14.59
N ALA A 235 -9.47 -17.78 15.70
CA ALA A 235 -10.04 -17.25 16.92
C ALA A 235 -10.39 -15.76 16.78
N THR A 236 -11.55 -15.37 17.29
CA THR A 236 -11.85 -13.97 17.59
C THR A 236 -11.13 -13.60 18.88
N PRO A 237 -10.27 -12.55 18.89
CA PRO A 237 -9.70 -12.06 20.13
C PRO A 237 -10.83 -11.66 21.09
N LYS A 238 -10.99 -12.45 22.16
CA LYS A 238 -12.14 -12.37 23.09
C LYS A 238 -12.26 -11.00 23.76
N SER A 239 -11.15 -10.28 23.82
CA SER A 239 -11.00 -8.92 24.34
C SER A 239 -11.87 -7.89 23.65
N PHE A 240 -12.26 -8.09 22.39
CA PHE A 240 -13.11 -7.14 21.68
C PHE A 240 -14.60 -7.22 22.06
N ASN A 241 -15.00 -8.13 22.96
CA ASN A 241 -16.40 -8.39 23.34
C ASN A 241 -17.33 -8.49 22.11
N PHE A 242 -16.81 -9.10 21.05
CA PHE A 242 -17.43 -9.11 19.74
C PHE A 242 -18.11 -10.46 19.47
N LYS A 243 -19.34 -10.42 18.97
CA LYS A 243 -20.09 -11.61 18.51
C LYS A 243 -20.19 -11.58 16.98
N GLY A 244 -19.60 -12.57 16.33
CA GLY A 244 -19.67 -12.70 14.87
C GLY A 244 -21.10 -13.00 14.38
N LYS A 245 -21.50 -12.39 13.26
CA LYS A 245 -22.76 -12.65 12.55
C LYS A 245 -22.61 -13.67 11.41
N PHE A 246 -23.26 -14.82 11.46
CA PHE A 246 -23.11 -15.91 10.48
C PHE A 246 -24.40 -16.13 9.70
N ASP A 247 -24.29 -16.49 8.42
CA ASP A 247 -25.41 -17.03 7.64
C ASP A 247 -25.10 -18.45 7.18
N TYR A 248 -25.61 -19.42 7.96
CA TYR A 248 -25.35 -20.84 7.73
C TYR A 248 -26.09 -21.43 6.52
N LYS A 249 -26.92 -20.65 5.83
CA LYS A 249 -27.53 -21.07 4.55
C LYS A 249 -26.59 -20.87 3.37
N LEU A 250 -25.55 -20.04 3.53
CA LEU A 250 -24.58 -19.72 2.51
C LEU A 250 -23.31 -20.53 2.75
N ASP A 251 -22.96 -21.40 1.80
CA ASP A 251 -21.66 -22.07 1.78
C ASP A 251 -20.63 -21.20 1.03
N ASN A 252 -20.30 -20.06 1.63
CA ASN A 252 -19.23 -19.19 1.15
C ASN A 252 -18.07 -19.10 2.14
N TYR A 253 -16.94 -18.60 1.63
CA TYR A 253 -15.79 -18.33 2.46
C TYR A 253 -14.93 -17.16 1.95
N LEU A 254 -14.21 -16.54 2.90
CA LEU A 254 -12.98 -15.82 2.64
C LEU A 254 -11.82 -16.68 3.12
N LYS A 255 -10.97 -17.12 2.20
CA LYS A 255 -9.74 -17.86 2.50
C LYS A 255 -8.59 -16.88 2.59
N ILE A 256 -7.93 -16.84 3.74
CA ILE A 256 -6.79 -15.96 4.00
C ILE A 256 -5.56 -16.82 4.22
N LYS A 257 -4.54 -16.64 3.38
CA LYS A 257 -3.22 -17.27 3.54
C LYS A 257 -2.24 -16.23 4.09
N VAL A 258 -1.65 -16.51 5.24
CA VAL A 258 -0.69 -15.62 5.91
C VAL A 258 0.72 -16.16 5.71
N GLY A 259 1.63 -15.30 5.28
CA GLY A 259 3.04 -15.64 5.11
C GLY A 259 3.78 -15.85 6.43
N LYS A 260 5.04 -16.27 6.35
CA LYS A 260 5.81 -16.73 7.52
C LYS A 260 6.32 -15.60 8.43
N ASN A 261 6.36 -14.37 7.93
CA ASN A 261 7.03 -13.26 8.61
C ASN A 261 6.12 -12.46 9.54
N THR A 262 4.81 -12.69 9.49
CA THR A 262 3.80 -11.87 10.18
C THR A 262 2.67 -12.71 10.75
N GLU A 263 2.01 -12.22 11.78
CA GLU A 263 0.68 -12.65 12.21
C GLU A 263 -0.29 -11.52 11.90
N VAL A 264 -1.59 -11.84 11.78
CA VAL A 264 -2.59 -10.83 11.43
C VAL A 264 -3.82 -10.87 12.32
N VAL A 265 -4.41 -9.71 12.53
CA VAL A 265 -5.77 -9.56 13.02
C VAL A 265 -6.59 -8.87 11.95
N VAL A 266 -7.56 -9.60 11.39
CA VAL A 266 -8.43 -9.12 10.32
C VAL A 266 -9.78 -8.75 10.91
N LYS A 267 -10.20 -7.50 10.69
CA LYS A 267 -11.56 -7.01 10.96
C LYS A 267 -12.30 -6.87 9.64
N MET A 268 -13.47 -7.51 9.53
CA MET A 268 -14.29 -7.50 8.33
C MET A 268 -15.56 -6.70 8.60
N TYR A 269 -15.72 -5.59 7.87
CA TYR A 269 -16.84 -4.68 8.00
C TYR A 269 -17.80 -4.85 6.82
N LYS A 270 -19.08 -5.12 7.09
CA LYS A 270 -20.15 -5.04 6.09
C LYS A 270 -20.40 -3.56 5.81
N MET A 271 -20.35 -3.19 4.54
CA MET A 271 -20.51 -1.83 4.07
C MET A 271 -21.97 -1.39 4.19
N GLY A 272 -22.17 -0.22 4.78
CA GLY A 272 -23.46 0.47 4.82
C GLY A 272 -23.58 1.52 3.72
N LYS A 273 -24.57 2.41 3.83
CA LYS A 273 -24.74 3.53 2.88
C LYS A 273 -23.62 4.55 3.02
N THR A 274 -23.16 4.76 4.26
CA THR A 274 -22.04 5.64 4.60
C THR A 274 -21.03 4.90 5.47
N LYS A 275 -19.83 5.47 5.63
CA LYS A 275 -18.81 4.87 6.51
C LYS A 275 -19.23 4.74 7.98
N ALA A 276 -20.20 5.53 8.43
CA ALA A 276 -20.72 5.46 9.79
C ALA A 276 -21.73 4.31 9.98
N ASP A 277 -22.30 3.80 8.88
CA ASP A 277 -23.29 2.72 8.89
C ASP A 277 -22.65 1.32 8.83
N ASP A 278 -21.32 1.27 8.68
CA ASP A 278 -20.61 0.02 8.52
C ASP A 278 -20.67 -0.82 9.78
N GLN A 279 -20.85 -2.12 9.58
CA GLN A 279 -21.03 -3.04 10.67
C GLN A 279 -19.88 -4.01 10.73
N LEU A 280 -19.18 -4.05 11.87
CA LEU A 280 -18.20 -5.11 12.12
C LEU A 280 -18.90 -6.48 12.15
N VAL A 281 -18.47 -7.40 11.29
CA VAL A 281 -19.08 -8.74 11.13
C VAL A 281 -18.15 -9.86 11.58
N ARG A 282 -16.84 -9.71 11.40
CA ARG A 282 -15.83 -10.67 11.90
C ARG A 282 -14.61 -9.96 12.44
N VAL A 283 -14.03 -10.54 13.48
CA VAL A 283 -12.64 -10.29 13.89
C VAL A 283 -11.96 -11.64 13.99
N THR A 284 -10.83 -11.80 13.32
CA THR A 284 -10.14 -13.09 13.21
C THR A 284 -8.63 -12.90 13.35
N TYR A 285 -8.05 -13.60 14.32
CA TYR A 285 -6.61 -13.76 14.47
C TYR A 285 -6.12 -14.88 13.55
N ILE A 286 -5.00 -14.69 12.87
CA ILE A 286 -4.38 -15.71 12.01
C ILE A 286 -2.87 -15.69 12.23
N ASN A 287 -2.31 -16.86 12.57
CA ASN A 287 -0.88 -17.00 12.85
C ASN A 287 -0.05 -17.00 11.56
N SER A 288 1.25 -16.82 11.72
CA SER A 288 2.21 -16.94 10.63
C SER A 288 2.15 -18.30 9.96
N ASN A 289 2.32 -18.32 8.64
CA ASN A 289 2.31 -19.53 7.82
C ASN A 289 1.00 -20.34 7.91
N ALA A 290 -0.11 -19.71 8.31
CA ALA A 290 -1.41 -20.36 8.42
C ALA A 290 -2.31 -20.02 7.23
N THR A 291 -3.25 -20.92 6.94
CA THR A 291 -4.38 -20.64 6.04
C THR A 291 -5.66 -20.74 6.85
N GLN A 292 -6.44 -19.67 6.89
CA GLN A 292 -7.70 -19.62 7.61
C GLN A 292 -8.87 -19.41 6.65
N PHE A 293 -9.97 -20.13 6.89
CA PHE A 293 -11.24 -19.89 6.22
C PHE A 293 -12.19 -19.18 7.18
N ILE A 294 -12.69 -18.01 6.77
CA ILE A 294 -13.81 -17.35 7.41
C ILE A 294 -15.04 -17.75 6.61
N ARG A 295 -15.93 -18.56 7.20
CA ARG A 295 -17.06 -19.18 6.50
C ARG A 295 -18.39 -18.52 6.86
N ASN A 296 -19.41 -18.79 6.03
CA ASN A 296 -20.81 -18.44 6.29
C ASN A 296 -20.95 -16.93 6.52
N ILE A 297 -20.38 -16.19 5.59
CA ILE A 297 -20.37 -14.73 5.57
C ILE A 297 -21.75 -14.30 5.04
N PRO A 298 -22.53 -13.51 5.81
CA PRO A 298 -23.81 -13.00 5.32
C PRO A 298 -23.65 -12.22 4.02
N GLU A 299 -24.72 -12.13 3.23
CA GLU A 299 -24.71 -11.32 2.01
C GLU A 299 -24.39 -9.85 2.30
N GLY A 300 -23.72 -9.21 1.35
CA GLY A 300 -23.37 -7.80 1.39
C GLY A 300 -22.00 -7.51 0.80
N GLU A 301 -21.68 -6.24 0.69
CA GLU A 301 -20.35 -5.76 0.34
C GLU A 301 -19.51 -5.57 1.60
N TYR A 302 -18.22 -5.87 1.54
CA TYR A 302 -17.33 -5.87 2.69
C TYR A 302 -16.00 -5.21 2.39
N ARG A 303 -15.45 -4.53 3.41
CA ARG A 303 -14.05 -4.10 3.44
C ARG A 303 -13.32 -4.66 4.65
N LEU A 304 -11.99 -4.69 4.55
CA LEU A 304 -11.12 -5.23 5.60
C LEU A 304 -10.29 -4.12 6.25
N LYS A 305 -10.19 -4.15 7.57
CA LYS A 305 -9.11 -3.50 8.32
C LYS A 305 -8.17 -4.59 8.83
N ILE A 306 -6.87 -4.49 8.56
CA ILE A 306 -5.92 -5.55 8.86
C ILE A 306 -4.78 -4.97 9.69
N ALA A 307 -4.48 -5.62 10.81
CA ALA A 307 -3.26 -5.41 11.56
C ALA A 307 -2.30 -6.54 11.25
N TYR A 308 -1.04 -6.21 11.01
CA TYR A 308 0.08 -7.12 10.82
C TYR A 308 1.09 -6.93 11.94
N GLY A 309 1.82 -7.99 12.27
CA GLY A 309 3.01 -7.89 13.10
C GLY A 309 3.25 -9.14 13.94
N ARG A 310 3.98 -8.96 15.03
CA ARG A 310 4.32 -10.01 16.00
C ARG A 310 4.10 -9.50 17.42
N ASP A 311 3.95 -10.43 18.35
CA ASP A 311 3.68 -10.16 19.76
C ASP A 311 2.43 -9.31 19.96
N TRP A 312 1.26 -9.92 19.75
CA TRP A 312 -0.03 -9.29 20.01
C TRP A 312 -0.21 -9.01 21.49
N ARG A 313 -0.49 -7.75 21.82
CA ARG A 313 -0.77 -7.29 23.17
C ARG A 313 -2.03 -6.46 23.22
N GLU A 314 -2.66 -6.47 24.38
CA GLU A 314 -3.94 -5.81 24.61
C GLU A 314 -3.92 -4.97 25.89
N THR A 315 -4.71 -3.90 25.88
CA THR A 315 -4.93 -3.05 27.05
C THR A 315 -6.34 -2.49 27.06
N THR A 316 -6.69 -1.80 28.15
CA THR A 316 -7.95 -1.07 28.28
C THR A 316 -7.64 0.40 28.47
N LYS A 317 -8.20 1.26 27.62
CA LYS A 317 -8.13 2.71 27.77
C LYS A 317 -9.55 3.26 27.75
N ASN A 318 -9.94 4.00 28.78
CA ASN A 318 -11.27 4.62 28.91
C ASN A 318 -12.42 3.61 28.70
N GLY A 319 -12.31 2.42 29.29
CA GLY A 319 -13.30 1.34 29.15
C GLY A 319 -13.33 0.65 27.78
N LYS A 320 -12.62 1.17 26.77
CA LYS A 320 -12.48 0.57 25.44
C LYS A 320 -11.24 -0.30 25.37
N LYS A 321 -11.37 -1.46 24.72
CA LYS A 321 -10.29 -2.44 24.56
C LYS A 321 -9.48 -2.14 23.31
N PHE A 322 -8.16 -2.14 23.46
CA PHE A 322 -7.20 -1.85 22.40
C PHE A 322 -6.25 -3.03 22.24
N GLY A 323 -5.97 -3.39 20.99
CA GLY A 323 -5.00 -4.42 20.66
C GLY A 323 -3.96 -3.91 19.65
N THR A 324 -2.72 -4.33 19.82
CA THR A 324 -1.60 -3.91 18.98
C THR A 324 -0.59 -5.05 18.84
N PHE A 325 0.02 -5.18 17.68
CA PHE A 325 1.30 -5.88 17.61
C PHE A 325 2.39 -4.94 18.15
N THR A 326 3.35 -5.48 18.90
CA THR A 326 4.44 -4.67 19.46
C THR A 326 5.73 -4.77 18.66
N LYS A 327 5.79 -5.66 17.65
CA LYS A 327 6.93 -5.85 16.74
C LYS A 327 6.45 -5.85 15.30
N ASN A 328 7.14 -5.10 14.44
CA ASN A 328 6.85 -4.97 13.01
C ASN A 328 5.36 -4.69 12.73
N ALA A 329 4.77 -3.81 13.54
CA ALA A 329 3.36 -3.52 13.47
C ALA A 329 3.05 -2.65 12.25
N LEU A 330 2.12 -3.12 11.42
CA LEU A 330 1.58 -2.38 10.28
C LEU A 330 0.05 -2.49 10.32
N TYR A 331 -0.65 -1.45 9.90
CA TYR A 331 -2.10 -1.44 9.88
C TYR A 331 -2.58 -0.86 8.56
N GLU A 332 -3.58 -1.51 7.96
CA GLU A 332 -4.19 -1.05 6.72
C GLU A 332 -5.72 -1.11 6.79
N GLU A 333 -6.35 -0.27 5.98
CA GLU A 333 -7.74 -0.40 5.57
C GLU A 333 -7.77 -0.64 4.06
N GLY A 334 -8.12 -1.87 3.67
CA GLY A 334 -8.13 -2.27 2.27
C GLY A 334 -9.17 -1.48 1.47
N ASN A 335 -8.77 -1.00 0.29
CA ASN A 335 -9.64 -0.32 -0.66
C ASN A 335 -10.50 -1.29 -1.50
N GLN A 336 -10.22 -2.59 -1.42
CA GLN A 336 -10.91 -3.61 -2.20
C GLN A 336 -12.25 -3.98 -1.56
N THR A 337 -13.33 -3.86 -2.34
CA THR A 337 -14.65 -4.36 -1.97
C THR A 337 -14.78 -5.85 -2.28
N LEU A 338 -15.11 -6.63 -1.25
CA LEU A 338 -15.49 -8.04 -1.35
C LEU A 338 -17.02 -8.15 -1.37
N ASP A 339 -17.59 -8.58 -2.49
CA ASP A 339 -19.04 -8.65 -2.69
C ASP A 339 -19.55 -10.08 -2.48
N PHE A 340 -20.22 -10.34 -1.36
CA PHE A 340 -20.78 -11.64 -1.01
C PHE A 340 -22.28 -11.76 -1.32
N ASN A 341 -22.88 -10.83 -2.08
CA ASN A 341 -24.27 -10.95 -2.50
C ASN A 341 -24.44 -12.16 -3.43
N THR A 342 -25.45 -13.01 -3.19
CA THR A 342 -25.71 -14.11 -4.09
C THR A 342 -26.28 -13.61 -5.41
N VAL A 343 -25.85 -14.23 -6.50
CA VAL A 343 -26.33 -13.91 -7.84
C VAL A 343 -27.13 -15.09 -8.34
N LYS A 344 -28.43 -14.90 -8.52
CA LYS A 344 -29.27 -15.91 -9.20
C LYS A 344 -28.93 -15.88 -10.67
N THR A 345 -28.58 -17.03 -11.21
CA THR A 345 -28.29 -17.22 -12.63
C THR A 345 -29.20 -18.29 -13.20
N SER A 346 -29.32 -18.34 -14.51
CA SER A 346 -29.92 -19.46 -15.24
C SER A 346 -29.35 -20.84 -14.88
N LYS A 347 -28.19 -20.94 -14.21
CA LYS A 347 -27.57 -22.21 -13.78
C LYS A 347 -27.73 -22.52 -12.28
N GLY A 348 -28.42 -21.66 -11.53
CA GLY A 348 -28.59 -21.75 -10.08
C GLY A 348 -28.10 -20.52 -9.34
N ILE A 349 -27.98 -20.62 -8.02
CA ILE A 349 -27.54 -19.52 -7.15
C ILE A 349 -26.00 -19.56 -7.07
N ASN A 350 -25.34 -18.54 -7.60
CA ASN A 350 -23.92 -18.32 -7.36
C ASN A 350 -23.73 -17.74 -5.95
N VAL A 351 -22.94 -18.42 -5.13
CA VAL A 351 -22.60 -18.01 -3.77
C VAL A 351 -21.11 -17.60 -3.75
N PRO A 352 -20.77 -16.30 -3.79
CA PRO A 352 -19.40 -15.86 -3.98
C PRO A 352 -18.45 -16.26 -2.86
N SER A 353 -17.20 -16.59 -3.19
CA SER A 353 -16.12 -16.84 -2.24
C SER A 353 -14.82 -16.22 -2.74
N TYR A 354 -13.95 -15.82 -1.82
CA TYR A 354 -12.75 -15.03 -2.13
C TYR A 354 -11.49 -15.62 -1.51
N ASN A 355 -10.35 -15.36 -2.15
CA ASN A 355 -9.03 -15.74 -1.68
C ASN A 355 -8.17 -14.47 -1.50
N LEU A 356 -7.49 -14.39 -0.37
CA LEU A 356 -6.58 -13.30 0.00
C LEU A 356 -5.26 -13.88 0.48
N ALA A 357 -4.15 -13.34 -0.01
CA ALA A 357 -2.81 -13.68 0.44
C ALA A 357 -2.20 -12.45 1.12
N LEU A 358 -1.75 -12.62 2.37
CA LEU A 358 -1.24 -11.58 3.23
C LEU A 358 0.19 -11.94 3.65
N ASP A 359 1.18 -11.13 3.28
CA ASP A 359 2.57 -11.38 3.66
C ASP A 359 3.33 -10.08 3.90
N LEU A 360 4.33 -10.15 4.78
CA LEU A 360 5.33 -9.10 4.98
C LEU A 360 6.70 -9.63 4.58
N LEU A 361 7.55 -8.74 4.07
CA LEU A 361 8.97 -8.99 3.92
C LEU A 361 9.63 -9.20 5.30
N PRO A 362 10.80 -9.87 5.37
CA PRO A 362 11.50 -10.15 6.63
C PRO A 362 11.83 -8.91 7.47
N ASN A 363 12.01 -7.75 6.81
CA ASN A 363 12.26 -6.46 7.45
C ASN A 363 10.98 -5.81 8.02
N GLY A 364 9.82 -6.48 7.95
CA GLY A 364 8.54 -5.96 8.42
C GLY A 364 7.85 -5.00 7.45
N SER A 365 8.42 -4.75 6.27
CA SER A 365 7.76 -3.97 5.21
C SER A 365 6.83 -4.85 4.38
N GLY A 366 5.74 -4.32 3.83
CA GLY A 366 4.90 -5.06 2.89
C GLY A 366 5.65 -5.34 1.58
N TYR A 367 5.26 -6.39 0.85
CA TYR A 367 5.63 -6.52 -0.57
C TYR A 367 4.87 -5.41 -1.31
N GLY A 368 5.55 -4.29 -1.61
CA GLY A 368 4.98 -3.05 -2.13
C GLY A 368 3.78 -3.23 -3.08
N THR A 369 2.58 -3.15 -2.51
CA THR A 369 1.28 -3.17 -3.19
C THR A 369 0.23 -2.36 -2.43
N GLY A 370 0.38 -2.18 -1.12
CA GLY A 370 -0.37 -1.16 -0.37
C GLY A 370 0.15 0.23 -0.73
N SER A 371 -0.69 1.02 -1.39
CA SER A 371 -0.43 2.46 -1.56
C SER A 371 -0.27 3.08 -0.16
N PRO A 372 0.57 4.12 0.05
CA PRO A 372 0.68 4.83 1.32
C PRO A 372 -0.69 5.29 1.88
N GLU A 373 -1.68 5.42 1.00
CA GLU A 373 -3.08 5.77 1.26
C GLU A 373 -3.89 4.70 2.01
N GLU A 374 -3.46 3.43 2.02
CA GLU A 374 -4.16 2.35 2.72
C GLU A 374 -3.70 2.19 4.17
N ASN A 375 -2.55 2.77 4.53
CA ASN A 375 -2.01 2.68 5.88
C ASN A 375 -2.83 3.50 6.87
N ILE A 376 -3.24 2.87 7.97
CA ILE A 376 -3.96 3.52 9.07
C ILE A 376 -3.12 3.49 10.35
N SER A 377 -3.50 4.30 11.34
CA SER A 377 -2.87 4.22 12.66
C SER A 377 -3.41 3.03 13.46
N ALA A 378 -2.65 2.59 14.47
CA ALA A 378 -3.14 1.58 15.42
C ALA A 378 -4.44 2.04 16.12
N ASP A 379 -4.59 3.33 16.39
CA ASP A 379 -5.82 3.88 16.98
C ASP A 379 -7.00 3.78 16.01
N GLU A 380 -6.79 4.08 14.72
CA GLU A 380 -7.82 3.96 13.67
C GLU A 380 -8.23 2.50 13.42
N PHE A 381 -7.29 1.56 13.54
CA PHE A 381 -7.59 0.12 13.51
C PHE A 381 -8.48 -0.28 14.70
N ASN A 382 -8.25 0.30 15.88
CA ASN A 382 -8.99 0.02 17.11
C ASN A 382 -10.31 0.80 17.24
N LYS A 383 -10.63 1.69 16.31
CA LYS A 383 -12.00 2.23 16.17
C LYS A 383 -12.91 1.13 15.61
N ASN A 384 -14.04 0.93 16.30
CA ASN A 384 -15.12 0.03 15.90
C ASN A 384 -16.33 0.90 15.61
#